data_AF-A0A955CAA5-F1
#
_entry.id   AF-A0A955CAA5-F1
#
_cell.length_a   1.000
_cell.length_b   1.000
_cell.length_c   1.000
_cell.angle_alpha   90.00
_cell.angle_beta   90.00
_cell.angle_gamma   90.00
#
_symmetry.space_group_name_H-M   'P 1'
#
loop_
_entity.id
_entity.type
_entity.pdbx_description
1 polymer ?
#
loop_
_entity_poly.entity_id
_entity_poly.type
_entity_poly.pdbx_seq_one_letter_code
_entity_poly.pdbx_strand_id
1 'polypeptide(L)'
;MRPGRFFWKLFAGNAVLMAVILGVSVWVIVGSIERAHVEDIGGQLKQTAEHIRDRIQKKHIFTPDGKAALQSLASDLGGMDAVYGRITIIAPDGVVWADSDATASEMESHANRPEVIEAMKNGYGQSRRWSATVKRELMYVALRVDRAGGKRRPADTLGVVRVSMPVFRITEQTGTTRELIWRIAGLGLIAALLSALGLAYVWSMPIRRITEAARSLSEGDLSARTSVRGSDEIAQMAQSLNQMRESLATQLHTIDQQRHHLEHFIQTLSEGVIIAGPDGRIVLINQAACRLLRSPEVPVPQKVAAMTGDITKSGLLNIQNFVGRRVDDSIKNSELRGLLLRGASSSDGATDESAAGVVRELPLHVDRPGGTVHLLARASDIEFSDT
;
A
#
# COMPACT_ATOMS: atom_id res chain seq x y z
N MET A 1 1.31 -17.04 -13.44
CA MET A 1 2.14 -16.75 -12.24
C MET A 1 1.21 -16.49 -11.06
N ARG A 2 1.46 -17.09 -9.88
CA ARG A 2 0.57 -16.94 -8.71
C ARG A 2 0.82 -15.59 -8.00
N PRO A 3 -0.24 -14.85 -7.62
CA PRO A 3 -0.11 -13.60 -6.87
C PRO A 3 0.48 -13.85 -5.48
N GLY A 4 1.36 -12.95 -5.02
CA GLY A 4 2.01 -13.04 -3.71
C GLY A 4 1.11 -12.60 -2.55
N ARG A 5 1.56 -12.82 -1.30
CA ARG A 5 0.81 -12.43 -0.09
C ARG A 5 0.54 -10.93 0.00
N PHE A 6 1.48 -10.09 -0.44
CA PHE A 6 1.33 -8.63 -0.44
C PHE A 6 0.18 -8.17 -1.35
N PHE A 7 0.05 -8.77 -2.54
CA PHE A 7 -1.04 -8.48 -3.48
C PHE A 7 -2.42 -8.72 -2.85
N TRP A 8 -2.62 -9.88 -2.21
CA TRP A 8 -3.89 -10.21 -1.56
C TRP A 8 -4.22 -9.29 -0.39
N LYS A 9 -3.21 -8.87 0.39
CA LYS A 9 -3.42 -7.88 1.46
C LYS A 9 -3.88 -6.53 0.92
N LEU A 10 -3.23 -6.03 -0.15
CA LEU A 10 -3.60 -4.75 -0.76
C LEU A 10 -4.98 -4.82 -1.42
N PHE A 11 -5.25 -5.89 -2.17
CA PHE A 11 -6.55 -6.12 -2.81
C PHE A 11 -7.68 -6.21 -1.78
N ALA A 12 -7.53 -7.06 -0.76
CA ALA A 12 -8.56 -7.26 0.25
C ALA A 12 -8.83 -5.97 1.04
N GLY A 13 -7.78 -5.24 1.44
CA GLY A 13 -7.92 -3.97 2.16
C GLY A 13 -8.67 -2.93 1.33
N ASN A 14 -8.27 -2.72 0.08
CA ASN A 14 -8.94 -1.77 -0.81
C ASN A 14 -10.36 -2.19 -1.18
N ALA A 15 -10.61 -3.48 -1.40
CA ALA A 15 -11.94 -4.00 -1.70
C ALA A 15 -12.90 -3.80 -0.53
N VAL A 16 -12.47 -4.06 0.70
CA VAL A 16 -13.27 -3.81 1.91
C VAL A 16 -13.56 -2.32 2.06
N LEU A 17 -12.55 -1.45 1.92
CA LEU A 17 -12.73 -0.01 2.00
C LEU A 17 -13.77 0.48 0.97
N MET A 18 -13.65 0.05 -0.28
CA MET A 18 -14.60 0.41 -1.33
C MET A 18 -16.01 -0.13 -1.07
N ALA A 19 -16.13 -1.36 -0.57
CA ALA A 19 -17.43 -1.93 -0.21
C ALA A 19 -18.11 -1.15 0.91
N VAL A 20 -17.35 -0.70 1.92
CA VAL A 20 -17.86 0.15 3.00
C VAL A 20 -18.31 1.51 2.47
N ILE A 21 -17.47 2.18 1.66
CA ILE A 21 -17.82 3.49 1.07
C ILE A 21 -19.10 3.36 0.22
N LEU A 22 -19.17 2.35 -0.63
CA LEU A 22 -20.33 2.10 -1.48
C LEU A 22 -21.58 1.80 -0.64
N GLY A 23 -21.48 0.95 0.38
CA GLY A 23 -22.58 0.63 1.27
C GLY A 23 -23.12 1.85 2.02
N VAL A 24 -22.23 2.67 2.58
CA VAL A 24 -22.59 3.93 3.25
C VAL A 24 -23.25 4.89 2.25
N SER A 25 -22.69 5.00 1.04
CA SER A 25 -23.24 5.88 0.00
C SER A 25 -24.65 5.46 -0.41
N VAL A 26 -24.88 4.17 -0.65
CA VAL A 26 -26.21 3.63 -0.97
C VAL A 26 -27.18 3.88 0.19
N TRP A 27 -26.76 3.65 1.43
CA TRP A 27 -27.59 3.90 2.62
C TRP A 27 -27.98 5.38 2.75
N VAL A 28 -27.03 6.30 2.57
CA VAL A 28 -27.29 7.75 2.61
C VAL A 28 -28.24 8.17 1.48
N ILE A 29 -28.01 7.69 0.25
CA ILE A 29 -28.84 8.02 -0.91
C ILE A 29 -30.28 7.54 -0.70
N VAL A 30 -30.47 6.27 -0.31
CA VAL A 30 -31.81 5.71 -0.07
C VAL A 30 -32.53 6.48 1.03
N GLY A 31 -31.85 6.75 2.16
CA GLY A 31 -32.44 7.52 3.26
C GLY A 31 -32.72 8.98 2.88
N SER A 32 -31.92 9.58 1.99
CA SER A 32 -32.14 10.93 1.49
C SER A 32 -33.35 11.01 0.57
N ILE A 33 -33.53 10.02 -0.32
CA ILE A 33 -34.69 9.94 -1.22
C ILE A 33 -35.97 9.80 -0.40
N GLU A 34 -35.99 8.93 0.61
CA GLU A 34 -37.17 8.74 1.46
C GLU A 34 -37.55 10.03 2.20
N ARG A 35 -36.58 10.71 2.81
CA ARG A 35 -36.82 12.00 3.50
C ARG A 35 -37.32 13.08 2.55
N ALA A 36 -36.67 13.24 1.40
CA ALA A 36 -37.08 14.23 0.40
C ALA A 36 -38.49 13.96 -0.12
N HIS A 37 -38.85 12.69 -0.33
CA HIS A 37 -40.18 12.31 -0.80
C HIS A 37 -41.27 12.60 0.24
N VAL A 38 -41.01 12.30 1.51
CA VAL A 38 -41.94 12.58 2.62
C VAL A 38 -42.20 14.08 2.75
N GLU A 39 -41.16 14.90 2.61
CA GLU A 39 -41.26 16.36 2.70
C GLU A 39 -41.99 16.97 1.49
N ASP A 40 -41.73 16.47 0.28
CA ASP A 40 -42.46 16.85 -0.93
C ASP A 40 -43.97 16.53 -0.82
N ILE A 41 -44.32 15.32 -0.37
CA ILE A 41 -45.73 14.94 -0.11
C ILE A 41 -46.38 15.88 0.89
N GLY A 42 -45.70 16.20 2.00
CA GLY A 42 -46.21 17.14 3.01
C GLY A 42 -46.49 18.52 2.42
N GLY A 43 -45.57 19.04 1.59
CA GLY A 43 -45.74 20.31 0.88
C GLY A 43 -46.93 20.31 -0.09
N GLN A 44 -47.08 19.26 -0.90
CA GLN A 44 -48.20 19.13 -1.85
C GLN A 44 -49.56 19.00 -1.14
N LEU A 45 -49.62 18.21 -0.07
CA LEU A 45 -50.81 18.09 0.77
C LEU A 45 -51.17 19.43 1.42
N LYS A 46 -50.17 20.20 1.88
CA LYS A 46 -50.39 21.52 2.44
C LYS A 46 -50.99 22.48 1.43
N GLN A 47 -50.42 22.59 0.22
CA GLN A 47 -50.96 23.44 -0.84
C GLN A 47 -52.40 23.04 -1.22
N THR A 48 -52.65 21.74 -1.29
CA THR A 48 -53.99 21.18 -1.52
C THR A 48 -54.97 21.59 -0.42
N ALA A 49 -54.57 21.43 0.84
CA ALA A 49 -55.38 21.81 1.98
C ALA A 49 -55.63 23.34 2.01
N GLU A 50 -54.66 24.16 1.60
CA GLU A 50 -54.83 25.61 1.47
C GLU A 50 -55.88 25.95 0.41
N HIS A 51 -55.83 25.33 -0.77
CA HIS A 51 -56.85 25.51 -1.81
C HIS A 51 -58.25 25.11 -1.34
N ILE A 52 -58.38 24.01 -0.59
CA ILE A 52 -59.67 23.55 -0.03
C ILE A 52 -60.17 24.53 1.04
N ARG A 53 -59.32 24.92 1.98
CA ARG A 53 -59.63 25.92 3.02
C ARG A 53 -60.15 27.20 2.39
N ASP A 54 -59.45 27.72 1.38
CA ASP A 54 -59.80 28.99 0.75
C ASP A 54 -61.15 28.89 0.00
N ARG A 55 -61.46 27.73 -0.61
CA ARG A 55 -62.79 27.46 -1.20
C ARG A 55 -63.89 27.42 -0.15
N ILE A 56 -63.65 26.77 0.98
CA ILE A 56 -64.61 26.68 2.10
C ILE A 56 -64.88 28.06 2.69
N GLN A 57 -63.82 28.86 2.92
CA GLN A 57 -63.94 30.22 3.45
C GLN A 57 -64.71 31.14 2.49
N LYS A 58 -64.40 31.10 1.18
CA LYS A 58 -65.12 31.91 0.18
C LYS A 58 -66.61 31.59 0.12
N LYS A 59 -66.98 30.31 0.18
CA LYS A 59 -68.38 29.87 0.12
C LYS A 59 -69.12 29.97 1.46
N HIS A 60 -68.44 30.28 2.57
CA HIS A 60 -69.03 30.36 3.92
C HIS A 60 -69.79 29.09 4.34
N ILE A 61 -69.33 27.92 3.88
CA ILE A 61 -70.01 26.62 4.10
C ILE A 61 -69.59 25.90 5.38
N PHE A 62 -68.66 26.47 6.16
CA PHE A 62 -68.21 25.89 7.44
C PHE A 62 -69.21 26.24 8.57
N THR A 63 -70.40 25.68 8.48
CA THR A 63 -71.50 25.84 9.46
C THR A 63 -72.18 24.50 9.74
N PRO A 64 -72.88 24.34 10.88
CA PRO A 64 -73.63 23.12 11.18
C PRO A 64 -74.64 22.73 10.10
N ASP A 65 -75.29 23.72 9.46
CA ASP A 65 -76.24 23.51 8.35
C ASP A 65 -75.53 23.21 7.02
N GLY A 66 -74.25 23.56 6.91
CA GLY A 66 -73.41 23.35 5.74
C GLY A 66 -72.82 21.95 5.60
N LYS A 67 -73.08 21.03 6.55
CA LYS A 67 -72.50 19.66 6.55
C LYS A 67 -72.70 18.91 5.23
N ALA A 68 -73.88 19.01 4.61
CA ALA A 68 -74.16 18.37 3.33
C ALA A 68 -73.29 18.95 2.19
N ALA A 69 -73.09 20.27 2.17
CA ALA A 69 -72.23 20.93 1.20
C ALA A 69 -70.73 20.61 1.42
N LEU A 70 -70.31 20.49 2.68
CA LEU A 70 -68.96 20.03 3.04
C LEU A 70 -68.72 18.58 2.62
N GLN A 71 -69.72 17.71 2.79
CA GLN A 71 -69.67 16.31 2.35
C GLN A 71 -69.57 16.20 0.83
N SER A 72 -70.39 16.95 0.08
CA SER A 72 -70.28 17.02 -1.39
C SER A 72 -68.89 17.49 -1.80
N LEU A 73 -68.37 18.57 -1.19
CA LEU A 73 -67.04 19.09 -1.52
C LEU A 73 -65.93 18.07 -1.23
N ALA A 74 -66.01 17.37 -0.10
CA ALA A 74 -65.03 16.35 0.27
C ALA A 74 -65.09 15.16 -0.70
N SER A 75 -66.28 14.70 -1.08
CA SER A 75 -66.45 13.62 -2.06
C SER A 75 -66.09 14.02 -3.49
N ASP A 76 -66.31 15.27 -3.89
CA ASP A 76 -65.99 15.77 -5.24
C ASP A 76 -64.48 15.97 -5.45
N LEU A 77 -63.77 16.39 -4.40
CA LEU A 77 -62.33 16.68 -4.46
C LEU A 77 -61.47 15.53 -3.92
N GLY A 78 -62.04 14.65 -3.09
CA GLY A 78 -61.32 13.62 -2.38
C GLY A 78 -61.60 12.21 -2.90
N GLY A 79 -60.89 11.25 -2.35
CA GLY A 79 -60.95 9.85 -2.75
C GLY A 79 -59.60 9.16 -2.61
N MET A 80 -59.61 7.89 -2.24
CA MET A 80 -58.39 7.06 -2.21
C MET A 80 -57.73 6.85 -3.58
N ASP A 81 -58.46 7.06 -4.67
CA ASP A 81 -57.94 7.09 -6.04
C ASP A 81 -57.85 8.52 -6.62
N ALA A 82 -58.30 9.52 -5.85
CA ALA A 82 -58.32 10.91 -6.29
C ALA A 82 -56.93 11.56 -6.19
N VAL A 83 -56.75 12.59 -7.02
CA VAL A 83 -55.54 13.43 -7.12
C VAL A 83 -55.14 14.01 -5.76
N TYR A 84 -56.11 14.35 -4.92
CA TYR A 84 -55.89 15.04 -3.64
C TYR A 84 -55.89 14.12 -2.42
N GLY A 85 -56.13 12.81 -2.60
CA GLY A 85 -56.21 11.85 -1.49
C GLY A 85 -57.49 11.99 -0.65
N ARG A 86 -57.45 11.46 0.58
CA ARG A 86 -58.61 11.46 1.49
C ARG A 86 -58.73 12.82 2.18
N ILE A 87 -59.90 13.44 2.06
CA ILE A 87 -60.22 14.73 2.67
C ILE A 87 -61.17 14.49 3.85
N THR A 88 -60.86 15.05 5.01
CA THR A 88 -61.71 15.02 6.20
C THR A 88 -61.90 16.45 6.72
N ILE A 89 -63.13 16.84 7.00
CA ILE A 89 -63.48 18.14 7.56
C ILE A 89 -63.92 17.92 9.01
N ILE A 90 -63.25 18.60 9.93
CA ILE A 90 -63.31 18.32 11.37
C ILE A 90 -63.71 19.61 12.09
N ALA A 91 -64.69 19.50 12.96
CA ALA A 91 -65.17 20.60 13.79
C ALA A 91 -64.20 20.95 14.93
N PRO A 92 -64.40 22.09 15.63
CA PRO A 92 -63.50 22.52 16.71
C PRO A 92 -63.43 21.55 17.89
N ASP A 93 -64.49 20.79 18.13
CA ASP A 93 -64.59 19.74 19.15
C ASP A 93 -63.97 18.40 18.70
N GLY A 94 -63.46 18.34 17.47
CA GLY A 94 -62.86 17.14 16.87
C GLY A 94 -63.85 16.18 16.21
N VAL A 95 -65.15 16.50 16.19
CA VAL A 95 -66.15 15.69 15.48
C VAL A 95 -65.97 15.83 13.98
N VAL A 96 -66.03 14.71 13.25
CA VAL A 96 -65.94 14.73 11.78
C VAL A 96 -67.28 15.18 11.20
N TRP A 97 -67.27 16.23 10.37
CA TRP A 97 -68.46 16.75 9.69
C TRP A 97 -68.60 16.25 8.27
N ALA A 98 -67.50 15.92 7.61
CA ALA A 98 -67.48 15.35 6.28
C ALA A 98 -66.18 14.55 6.04
N ASP A 99 -66.26 13.50 5.22
CA ASP A 99 -65.10 12.72 4.81
C ASP A 99 -65.29 12.18 3.39
N SER A 100 -64.23 12.18 2.57
CA SER A 100 -64.33 11.79 1.16
C SER A 100 -64.57 10.29 0.94
N ASP A 101 -64.14 9.45 1.88
CA ASP A 101 -64.08 8.00 1.69
C ASP A 101 -65.04 7.23 2.60
N ALA A 102 -65.36 7.79 3.77
CA ALA A 102 -66.22 7.16 4.77
C ALA A 102 -67.38 8.06 5.18
N THR A 103 -68.40 7.46 5.79
CA THR A 103 -69.52 8.21 6.36
C THR A 103 -69.10 8.87 7.68
N ALA A 104 -69.18 10.20 7.75
CA ALA A 104 -68.72 10.98 8.90
C ALA A 104 -69.33 10.56 10.25
N SER A 105 -70.58 10.08 10.26
CA SER A 105 -71.28 9.63 11.49
C SER A 105 -70.75 8.33 12.08
N GLU A 106 -70.03 7.52 11.30
CA GLU A 106 -69.45 6.25 11.76
C GLU A 106 -68.02 6.42 12.28
N MET A 107 -67.47 7.64 12.17
CA MET A 107 -66.09 7.93 12.51
C MET A 107 -65.92 8.36 13.96
N GLU A 108 -64.88 7.85 14.61
CA GLU A 108 -64.43 8.33 15.91
C GLU A 108 -64.00 9.80 15.85
N SER A 109 -64.12 10.50 16.98
CA SER A 109 -63.57 11.85 17.11
C SER A 109 -62.08 11.88 16.76
N HIS A 110 -61.67 12.98 16.13
CA HIS A 110 -60.30 13.23 15.72
C HIS A 110 -59.60 14.30 16.56
N ALA A 111 -60.20 14.69 17.69
CA ALA A 111 -59.62 15.67 18.62
C ALA A 111 -58.22 15.28 19.14
N ASN A 112 -57.96 13.98 19.28
CA ASN A 112 -56.70 13.44 19.82
C ASN A 112 -55.61 13.24 18.76
N ARG A 113 -55.87 13.58 17.50
CA ARG A 113 -54.90 13.35 16.41
C ARG A 113 -53.80 14.42 16.48
N PRO A 114 -52.51 14.05 16.44
CA PRO A 114 -51.41 14.99 16.62
C PRO A 114 -51.44 16.11 15.57
N GLU A 115 -51.75 15.78 14.31
CA GLU A 115 -51.87 16.77 13.23
C GLU A 115 -53.00 17.78 13.49
N VAL A 116 -54.11 17.34 14.09
CA VAL A 116 -55.28 18.19 14.40
C VAL A 116 -54.96 19.10 15.59
N ILE A 117 -54.35 18.56 16.65
CA ILE A 117 -53.92 19.33 17.82
C ILE A 117 -52.96 20.43 17.41
N GLU A 118 -51.95 20.10 16.60
CA GLU A 118 -50.96 21.04 16.12
C GLU A 118 -51.59 22.10 15.20
N ALA A 119 -52.48 21.71 14.29
CA ALA A 119 -53.19 22.64 13.42
C ALA A 119 -54.07 23.62 14.22
N MET A 120 -54.80 23.15 15.24
CA MET A 120 -55.62 24.03 16.09
C MET A 120 -54.75 25.08 16.81
N LYS A 121 -53.57 24.68 17.30
CA LYS A 121 -52.63 25.56 18.01
C LYS A 121 -51.90 26.54 17.07
N ASN A 122 -51.27 26.01 16.03
CA ASN A 122 -50.30 26.72 15.18
C ASN A 122 -50.86 27.15 13.81
N GLY A 123 -52.05 26.69 13.44
CA GLY A 123 -52.66 26.90 12.12
C GLY A 123 -52.30 25.82 11.09
N TYR A 124 -51.25 25.04 11.34
CA TYR A 124 -50.76 23.93 10.52
C TYR A 124 -50.27 22.80 11.42
N GLY A 125 -50.53 21.56 11.00
CA GLY A 125 -49.98 20.37 11.64
C GLY A 125 -49.77 19.25 10.65
N GLN A 126 -48.78 18.40 10.91
CA GLN A 126 -48.51 17.23 10.07
C GLN A 126 -48.17 16.00 10.91
N SER A 127 -48.55 14.83 10.43
CA SER A 127 -48.19 13.57 11.08
C SER A 127 -48.08 12.45 10.06
N ARG A 128 -47.05 11.62 10.21
CA ARG A 128 -46.95 10.34 9.51
C ARG A 128 -47.41 9.23 10.45
N ARG A 129 -48.43 8.47 10.07
CA ARG A 129 -48.94 7.38 10.92
C ARG A 129 -49.59 6.27 10.11
N TRP A 130 -49.62 5.09 10.72
CA TRP A 130 -50.40 3.97 10.22
C TRP A 130 -51.90 4.28 10.27
N SER A 131 -52.59 4.04 9.16
CA SER A 131 -54.04 4.17 9.07
C SER A 131 -54.70 2.80 9.26
N ALA A 132 -55.55 2.67 10.29
CA ALA A 132 -56.25 1.41 10.56
C ALA A 132 -57.28 1.06 9.46
N THR A 133 -57.98 2.07 8.93
CA THR A 133 -58.98 1.90 7.87
C THR A 133 -58.31 1.54 6.53
N VAL A 134 -57.18 2.18 6.23
CA VAL A 134 -56.48 2.04 4.94
C VAL A 134 -55.40 0.94 4.97
N LYS A 135 -55.02 0.48 6.17
CA LYS A 135 -53.97 -0.52 6.42
C LYS A 135 -52.63 -0.19 5.73
N ARG A 136 -52.27 1.09 5.70
CA ARG A 136 -51.01 1.61 5.16
C ARG A 136 -50.55 2.84 5.96
N GLU A 137 -49.27 3.18 5.85
CA GLU A 137 -48.74 4.43 6.39
C GLU A 137 -49.16 5.61 5.50
N LEU A 138 -49.83 6.60 6.11
CA LEU A 138 -50.28 7.81 5.43
C LEU A 138 -49.57 9.03 6.02
N MET A 139 -49.34 10.01 5.16
CA MET A 139 -49.04 11.39 5.57
C MET A 139 -50.37 12.11 5.77
N TYR A 140 -50.51 12.77 6.91
CA TYR A 140 -51.65 13.61 7.24
C TYR A 140 -51.18 15.05 7.37
N VAL A 141 -51.88 15.95 6.69
CA VAL A 141 -51.71 17.40 6.85
C VAL A 141 -53.04 17.99 7.27
N ALA A 142 -53.00 18.84 8.28
CA ALA A 142 -54.16 19.53 8.82
C ALA A 142 -53.92 21.04 8.79
N LEU A 143 -54.94 21.77 8.35
CA LEU A 143 -54.97 23.22 8.34
C LEU A 143 -56.19 23.74 9.07
N ARG A 144 -55.96 24.73 9.93
CA ARG A 144 -57.02 25.42 10.62
C ARG A 144 -57.83 26.28 9.66
N VAL A 145 -59.15 26.22 9.80
CA VAL A 145 -60.10 27.08 9.10
C VAL A 145 -60.56 28.14 10.09
N ASP A 146 -60.13 29.39 9.88
CA ASP A 146 -60.56 30.52 10.69
C ASP A 146 -61.72 31.26 10.00
N ARG A 147 -62.49 32.04 10.76
CA ARG A 147 -63.60 32.84 10.24
C ARG A 147 -63.10 33.90 9.26
N ALA A 148 -63.78 34.06 8.13
CA ALA A 148 -63.43 35.06 7.11
C ALA A 148 -63.44 36.48 7.73
N GLY A 149 -62.35 37.22 7.54
CA GLY A 149 -62.17 38.58 8.09
C GLY A 149 -61.73 38.65 9.56
N GLY A 150 -61.64 37.52 10.28
CA GLY A 150 -61.09 37.43 11.63
C GLY A 150 -59.56 37.49 11.66
N LYS A 151 -58.96 37.76 12.82
CA LYS A 151 -57.51 37.58 13.00
C LYS A 151 -57.25 36.07 13.04
N ARG A 152 -56.12 35.57 12.53
CA ARG A 152 -55.75 34.14 12.59
C ARG A 152 -55.43 33.66 14.01
N ARG A 153 -56.41 33.76 14.92
CA ARG A 153 -56.33 33.43 16.35
C ARG A 153 -57.10 32.13 16.62
N PRO A 154 -56.70 31.33 17.62
CA PRO A 154 -57.42 30.11 18.00
C PRO A 154 -58.90 30.34 18.35
N ALA A 155 -59.26 31.55 18.82
CA ALA A 155 -60.64 31.90 19.17
C ALA A 155 -61.55 32.10 17.95
N ASP A 156 -60.98 32.35 16.77
CA ASP A 156 -61.72 32.57 15.51
C ASP A 156 -61.81 31.28 14.67
N THR A 157 -61.42 30.15 15.25
CA THR A 157 -61.33 28.85 14.57
C THR A 157 -62.71 28.22 14.39
N LEU A 158 -63.08 28.00 13.13
CA LEU A 158 -64.28 27.29 12.72
C LEU A 158 -64.07 25.77 12.72
N GLY A 159 -62.83 25.31 12.50
CA GLY A 159 -62.46 23.89 12.55
C GLY A 159 -61.17 23.62 11.78
N VAL A 160 -61.04 22.41 11.25
CA VAL A 160 -59.83 21.92 10.57
C VAL A 160 -60.20 21.20 9.28
N VAL A 161 -59.44 21.47 8.22
CA VAL A 161 -59.41 20.65 6.99
C VAL A 161 -58.20 19.76 7.08
N ARG A 162 -58.41 18.45 6.99
CA ARG A 162 -57.35 17.44 6.96
C ARG A 162 -57.32 16.77 5.59
N VAL A 163 -56.13 16.67 5.02
CA VAL A 163 -55.89 15.94 3.76
C VAL A 163 -54.84 14.87 4.04
N SER A 164 -55.03 13.68 3.47
CA SER A 164 -54.12 12.57 3.68
C SER A 164 -53.89 11.73 2.44
N MET A 165 -52.65 11.29 2.26
CA MET A 165 -52.27 10.39 1.18
C MET A 165 -51.28 9.32 1.66
N PRO A 166 -51.27 8.12 1.04
CA PRO A 166 -50.27 7.11 1.34
C PRO A 166 -48.86 7.59 0.96
N VAL A 167 -47.92 7.47 1.89
CA VAL A 167 -46.49 7.80 1.69
C VAL A 167 -45.86 6.90 0.62
N PHE A 168 -46.49 5.75 0.38
CA PHE A 168 -46.03 4.68 -0.48
C PHE A 168 -46.87 4.49 -1.75
N ARG A 169 -47.72 5.47 -2.17
CA ARG A 169 -48.48 5.36 -3.43
C ARG A 169 -47.60 5.04 -4.66
N ILE A 170 -46.29 5.23 -4.55
CA ILE A 170 -45.34 4.99 -5.62
C ILE A 170 -44.65 3.60 -5.51
N THR A 171 -44.57 2.92 -4.36
CA THR A 171 -43.75 1.68 -4.25
C THR A 171 -44.35 0.41 -4.82
N GLU A 172 -45.67 0.31 -4.99
CA GLU A 172 -46.26 -0.83 -5.71
C GLU A 172 -46.04 -0.71 -7.24
N GLN A 173 -45.68 0.48 -7.76
CA GLN A 173 -45.31 0.69 -9.17
C GLN A 173 -43.81 1.03 -9.40
N THR A 174 -43.02 1.32 -8.36
CA THR A 174 -41.57 1.66 -8.47
C THR A 174 -40.62 0.66 -7.85
N GLY A 175 -41.00 -0.63 -7.84
CA GLY A 175 -40.01 -1.70 -7.75
C GLY A 175 -38.80 -1.43 -8.67
N THR A 176 -39.06 -0.81 -9.82
CA THR A 176 -38.08 -0.34 -10.80
C THR A 176 -37.04 0.64 -10.26
N THR A 177 -37.38 1.63 -9.42
CA THR A 177 -36.40 2.61 -8.90
C THR A 177 -35.49 1.96 -7.87
N ARG A 178 -36.03 1.17 -6.95
CA ARG A 178 -35.24 0.44 -5.96
C ARG A 178 -34.38 -0.63 -6.62
N GLU A 179 -34.92 -1.34 -7.59
CA GLU A 179 -34.19 -2.31 -8.40
C GLU A 179 -33.07 -1.63 -9.20
N LEU A 180 -33.32 -0.45 -9.78
CA LEU A 180 -32.30 0.32 -10.48
C LEU A 180 -31.17 0.74 -9.52
N ILE A 181 -31.49 1.20 -8.30
CA ILE A 181 -30.48 1.51 -7.27
C ILE A 181 -29.63 0.27 -6.95
N TRP A 182 -30.24 -0.90 -6.78
CA TRP A 182 -29.50 -2.14 -6.53
C TRP A 182 -28.67 -2.59 -7.74
N ARG A 183 -29.18 -2.42 -8.97
CA ARG A 183 -28.43 -2.72 -10.21
C ARG A 183 -27.22 -1.79 -10.35
N ILE A 184 -27.38 -0.49 -10.11
CA ILE A 184 -26.29 0.49 -10.13
C ILE A 184 -25.29 0.20 -9.01
N ALA A 185 -25.76 -0.14 -7.80
CA ALA A 185 -24.90 -0.53 -6.69
C ALA A 185 -24.10 -1.80 -7.01
N GLY A 186 -24.74 -2.81 -7.63
CA GLY A 186 -24.08 -4.02 -8.09
C GLY A 186 -23.01 -3.74 -9.15
N LEU A 187 -23.32 -2.90 -10.13
CA LEU A 187 -22.34 -2.47 -11.15
C LEU A 187 -21.18 -1.68 -10.54
N GLY A 188 -21.48 -0.78 -9.59
CA GLY A 188 -20.49 -0.03 -8.84
C GLY A 188 -19.56 -0.94 -8.02
N LEU A 189 -20.11 -2.02 -7.43
CA LEU A 189 -19.32 -3.02 -6.70
C LEU A 189 -18.36 -3.77 -7.64
N ILE A 190 -18.84 -4.18 -8.81
CA ILE A 190 -18.00 -4.83 -9.83
C ILE A 190 -16.88 -3.89 -10.28
N ALA A 191 -17.21 -2.64 -10.60
CA ALA A 191 -16.23 -1.63 -10.98
C ALA A 191 -15.18 -1.41 -9.87
N ALA A 192 -15.62 -1.29 -8.61
CA ALA A 192 -14.72 -1.16 -7.47
C ALA A 192 -13.79 -2.37 -7.29
N LEU A 193 -14.29 -3.59 -7.48
CA LEU A 193 -13.47 -4.81 -7.42
C LEU A 193 -12.43 -4.85 -8.55
N LEU A 194 -12.82 -4.49 -9.77
CA LEU A 194 -11.91 -4.41 -10.91
C LEU A 194 -10.84 -3.34 -10.69
N SER A 195 -11.21 -2.16 -10.18
CA SER A 195 -10.26 -1.12 -9.80
C SER A 195 -9.31 -1.59 -8.70
N ALA A 196 -9.82 -2.23 -7.64
CA ALA A 196 -8.98 -2.77 -6.56
C ALA A 196 -7.98 -3.81 -7.09
N LEU A 197 -8.42 -4.66 -8.03
CA LEU A 197 -7.55 -5.65 -8.68
C LEU A 197 -6.47 -4.98 -9.54
N GLY A 198 -6.85 -3.95 -10.29
CA GLY A 198 -5.92 -3.15 -11.11
C GLY A 198 -4.86 -2.45 -10.27
N LEU A 199 -5.26 -1.73 -9.21
CA LEU A 199 -4.32 -1.07 -8.29
C LEU A 199 -3.39 -2.08 -7.62
N ALA A 200 -3.93 -3.21 -7.14
CA ALA A 200 -3.13 -4.27 -6.55
C ALA A 200 -2.06 -4.79 -7.52
N TYR A 201 -2.40 -4.93 -8.80
CA TYR A 201 -1.45 -5.37 -9.82
C TYR A 201 -0.37 -4.31 -10.11
N VAL A 202 -0.77 -3.05 -10.30
CA VAL A 202 0.14 -1.94 -10.64
C VAL A 202 1.17 -1.70 -9.55
N TRP A 203 0.78 -1.82 -8.27
CA TRP A 203 1.71 -1.57 -7.15
C TRP A 203 2.50 -2.82 -6.74
N SER A 204 1.88 -4.01 -6.74
CA SER A 204 2.57 -5.22 -6.28
C SER A 204 3.69 -5.66 -7.23
N MET A 205 3.56 -5.39 -8.54
CA MET A 205 4.54 -5.83 -9.54
C MET A 205 5.91 -5.15 -9.38
N PRO A 206 6.03 -3.81 -9.34
CA PRO A 206 7.31 -3.12 -9.13
C PRO A 206 7.97 -3.49 -7.80
N ILE A 207 7.20 -3.51 -6.70
CA ILE A 207 7.72 -3.86 -5.36
C ILE A 207 8.32 -5.26 -5.36
N ARG A 208 7.63 -6.21 -5.99
CA ARG A 208 8.11 -7.58 -6.09
C ARG A 208 9.42 -7.67 -6.89
N ARG A 209 9.54 -6.95 -8.02
CA ARG A 209 10.77 -6.91 -8.82
C ARG A 209 11.95 -6.33 -8.05
N ILE A 210 11.73 -5.26 -7.29
CA ILE A 210 12.76 -4.67 -6.43
C ILE A 210 13.16 -5.65 -5.34
N THR A 211 12.21 -6.34 -4.73
CA THR A 211 12.48 -7.38 -3.71
C THR A 211 13.29 -8.55 -4.28
N GLU A 212 12.93 -9.02 -5.48
CA GLU A 212 13.65 -10.10 -6.18
C GLU A 212 15.08 -9.68 -6.53
N ALA A 213 15.28 -8.46 -7.06
CA ALA A 213 16.62 -7.97 -7.38
C ALA A 213 17.48 -7.72 -6.13
N ALA A 214 16.90 -7.21 -5.05
CA ALA A 214 17.62 -7.05 -3.78
C ALA A 214 18.06 -8.41 -3.21
N ARG A 215 17.25 -9.46 -3.40
CA ARG A 215 17.62 -10.82 -3.02
C ARG A 215 18.76 -11.35 -3.88
N SER A 216 18.70 -11.21 -5.21
CA SER A 216 19.81 -11.59 -6.11
C SER A 216 21.11 -10.85 -5.75
N LEU A 217 21.02 -9.55 -5.44
CA LEU A 217 22.16 -8.76 -4.97
C LEU A 217 22.76 -9.32 -3.68
N SER A 218 21.92 -9.74 -2.73
CA SER A 218 22.39 -10.36 -1.47
C SER A 218 23.05 -11.73 -1.67
N GLU A 219 22.69 -12.43 -2.75
CA GLU A 219 23.27 -13.72 -3.14
C GLU A 219 24.56 -13.54 -3.99
N GLY A 220 25.01 -12.29 -4.21
CA GLY A 220 26.23 -11.96 -4.95
C GLY A 220 26.05 -11.78 -6.46
N ASP A 221 24.82 -11.88 -6.97
CA ASP A 221 24.51 -11.66 -8.38
C ASP A 221 24.35 -10.16 -8.68
N LEU A 222 25.42 -9.55 -9.19
CA LEU A 222 25.47 -8.14 -9.60
C LEU A 222 24.97 -7.90 -11.04
N SER A 223 24.53 -8.94 -11.75
CA SER A 223 24.06 -8.85 -13.14
C SER A 223 22.59 -8.43 -13.24
N ALA A 224 21.78 -8.76 -12.23
CA ALA A 224 20.38 -8.41 -12.17
C ALA A 224 20.17 -6.88 -12.08
N ARG A 225 19.32 -6.32 -12.94
CA ARG A 225 18.96 -4.89 -12.94
C ARG A 225 17.47 -4.69 -12.74
N THR A 226 17.10 -3.74 -11.89
CA THR A 226 15.71 -3.30 -11.76
C THR A 226 15.39 -2.23 -12.78
N SER A 227 14.33 -2.42 -13.56
CA SER A 227 13.81 -1.38 -14.45
C SER A 227 13.23 -0.22 -13.63
N VAL A 228 13.80 0.97 -13.78
CA VAL A 228 13.24 2.20 -13.19
C VAL A 228 12.13 2.70 -14.12
N ARG A 229 10.91 2.79 -13.63
CA ARG A 229 9.76 3.37 -14.34
C ARG A 229 9.04 4.33 -13.42
N GLY A 230 8.67 5.50 -13.95
CA GLY A 230 8.04 6.56 -13.17
C GLY A 230 9.06 7.42 -12.42
N SER A 231 8.54 8.30 -11.56
CA SER A 231 9.30 9.25 -10.74
C SER A 231 8.80 9.28 -9.29
N ASP A 232 8.11 8.23 -8.87
CA ASP A 232 7.55 8.05 -7.52
C ASP A 232 8.60 7.45 -6.56
N GLU A 233 8.20 7.24 -5.30
CA GLU A 233 9.04 6.66 -4.26
C GLU A 233 9.52 5.24 -4.62
N ILE A 234 8.71 4.49 -5.39
CA ILE A 234 9.08 3.17 -5.89
C ILE A 234 10.21 3.28 -6.92
N ALA A 235 10.12 4.24 -7.83
CA ALA A 235 11.19 4.53 -8.80
C ALA A 235 12.48 4.98 -8.10
N GLN A 236 12.38 5.82 -7.07
CA GLN A 236 13.53 6.23 -6.25
C GLN A 236 14.19 5.04 -5.56
N MET A 237 13.40 4.13 -4.97
CA MET A 237 13.92 2.91 -4.35
C MET A 237 14.63 2.00 -5.37
N ALA A 238 14.06 1.82 -6.56
CA ALA A 238 14.70 1.07 -7.65
C ALA A 238 16.03 1.72 -8.10
N GLN A 239 16.08 3.06 -8.13
CA GLN A 239 17.29 3.80 -8.48
C GLN A 239 18.37 3.65 -7.41
N SER A 240 18.03 3.79 -6.13
CA SER A 240 18.96 3.58 -5.01
C SER A 240 19.51 2.15 -4.98
N LEU A 241 18.69 1.13 -5.26
CA LEU A 241 19.16 -0.25 -5.35
C LEU A 241 20.16 -0.44 -6.51
N ASN A 242 19.89 0.15 -7.67
CA ASN A 242 20.81 0.11 -8.80
C ASN A 242 22.13 0.85 -8.51
N GLN A 243 22.09 1.99 -7.82
CA GLN A 243 23.29 2.73 -7.39
C GLN A 243 24.12 1.92 -6.39
N MET A 244 23.48 1.28 -5.42
CA MET A 244 24.15 0.39 -4.47
C MET A 244 24.85 -0.78 -5.19
N ARG A 245 24.16 -1.43 -6.13
CA ARG A 245 24.72 -2.49 -6.97
C ARG A 245 25.95 -2.01 -7.74
N GLU A 246 25.90 -0.82 -8.32
CA GLU A 246 27.01 -0.24 -9.07
C GLU A 246 28.20 0.08 -8.17
N SER A 247 27.97 0.68 -7.00
CA SER A 247 29.01 0.95 -6.00
C SER A 247 29.69 -0.34 -5.52
N LEU A 248 28.93 -1.40 -5.24
CA LEU A 248 29.46 -2.71 -4.88
C LEU A 248 30.30 -3.32 -6.01
N ALA A 249 29.82 -3.25 -7.25
CA ALA A 249 30.58 -3.74 -8.40
C ALA A 249 31.91 -3.00 -8.58
N THR A 250 31.91 -1.67 -8.40
CA THR A 250 33.14 -0.86 -8.45
C THR A 250 34.09 -1.23 -7.31
N GLN A 251 33.61 -1.37 -6.08
CA GLN A 251 34.44 -1.74 -4.93
C GLN A 251 35.10 -3.12 -5.12
N LEU A 252 34.35 -4.12 -5.58
CA LEU A 252 34.91 -5.45 -5.88
C LEU A 252 35.97 -5.39 -6.98
N HIS A 253 35.72 -4.61 -8.04
CA HIS A 253 36.70 -4.41 -9.11
C HIS A 253 37.97 -3.70 -8.61
N THR A 254 37.84 -2.70 -7.73
CA THR A 254 39.00 -2.03 -7.11
C THR A 254 39.79 -2.99 -6.21
N ILE A 255 39.12 -3.81 -5.41
CA ILE A 255 39.78 -4.84 -4.58
C ILE A 255 40.55 -5.83 -5.47
N ASP A 256 39.93 -6.27 -6.56
CA ASP A 256 40.58 -7.19 -7.51
C ASP A 256 41.80 -6.54 -8.18
N GLN A 257 41.70 -5.27 -8.59
CA GLN A 257 42.84 -4.52 -9.14
C GLN A 257 43.97 -4.33 -8.11
N GLN A 258 43.64 -3.99 -6.87
CA GLN A 258 44.63 -3.85 -5.79
C GLN A 258 45.34 -5.17 -5.52
N ARG A 259 44.61 -6.28 -5.54
CA ARG A 259 45.18 -7.62 -5.41
C ARG A 259 46.15 -7.93 -6.56
N HIS A 260 45.76 -7.70 -7.81
CA HIS A 260 46.63 -7.89 -8.97
C HIS A 260 47.87 -7.00 -8.93
N HIS A 261 47.74 -5.74 -8.49
CA HIS A 261 48.89 -4.84 -8.32
C HIS A 261 49.86 -5.34 -7.24
N LEU A 262 49.35 -5.82 -6.09
CA LEU A 262 50.19 -6.39 -5.04
C LEU A 262 50.92 -7.65 -5.53
N GLU A 263 50.21 -8.55 -6.20
CA GLU A 263 50.80 -9.77 -6.79
C GLU A 263 51.88 -9.43 -7.82
N HIS A 264 51.61 -8.47 -8.70
CA HIS A 264 52.60 -8.00 -9.69
C HIS A 264 53.81 -7.33 -9.02
N PHE A 265 53.59 -6.45 -8.04
CA PHE A 265 54.67 -5.79 -7.30
C PHE A 265 55.59 -6.83 -6.65
N ILE A 266 55.02 -7.81 -5.94
CA ILE A 266 55.79 -8.89 -5.31
C ILE A 266 56.58 -9.70 -6.34
N GLN A 267 56.00 -9.96 -7.52
CA GLN A 267 56.70 -10.66 -8.61
C GLN A 267 57.87 -9.86 -9.20
N THR A 268 57.76 -8.53 -9.25
CA THR A 268 58.81 -7.64 -9.79
C THR A 268 59.93 -7.28 -8.82
N LEU A 269 59.76 -7.52 -7.51
CA LEU A 269 60.81 -7.25 -6.52
C LEU A 269 62.12 -7.98 -6.89
N SER A 270 63.22 -7.25 -6.86
CA SER A 270 64.58 -7.80 -7.08
C SER A 270 65.01 -8.74 -5.96
N GLU A 271 64.39 -8.60 -4.80
CA GLU A 271 64.63 -9.38 -3.58
C GLU A 271 63.83 -10.67 -3.59
N GLY A 272 64.44 -11.77 -3.14
CA GLY A 272 63.74 -13.05 -3.04
C GLY A 272 62.77 -13.06 -1.86
N VAL A 273 61.47 -13.24 -2.15
CA VAL A 273 60.41 -13.31 -1.14
C VAL A 273 59.79 -14.70 -1.15
N ILE A 274 59.72 -15.33 0.02
CA ILE A 274 59.06 -16.62 0.27
C ILE A 274 58.18 -16.45 1.51
N ILE A 275 56.88 -16.71 1.38
CA ILE A 275 55.91 -16.69 2.48
C ILE A 275 55.41 -18.11 2.67
N ALA A 276 55.53 -18.64 3.89
CA ALA A 276 55.02 -19.94 4.27
C ALA A 276 53.81 -19.81 5.20
N GLY A 277 52.89 -20.77 5.12
CA GLY A 277 51.75 -20.89 6.01
C GLY A 277 52.14 -21.52 7.36
N PRO A 278 51.21 -21.56 8.33
CA PRO A 278 51.45 -22.13 9.66
C PRO A 278 51.85 -23.61 9.66
N ASP A 279 51.58 -24.32 8.56
CA ASP A 279 51.94 -25.73 8.34
C ASP A 279 53.32 -25.90 7.66
N GLY A 280 54.06 -24.80 7.49
CA GLY A 280 55.36 -24.78 6.83
C GLY A 280 55.29 -24.96 5.32
N ARG A 281 54.11 -24.85 4.69
CA ARG A 281 53.97 -24.91 3.23
C ARG A 281 54.14 -23.54 2.59
N ILE A 282 54.82 -23.48 1.44
CA ILE A 282 55.00 -22.24 0.69
C ILE A 282 53.65 -21.77 0.16
N VAL A 283 53.19 -20.61 0.62
CA VAL A 283 51.95 -19.95 0.17
C VAL A 283 52.25 -19.00 -0.98
N LEU A 284 53.42 -18.33 -0.96
CA LEU A 284 53.83 -17.41 -2.02
C LEU A 284 55.34 -17.47 -2.20
N ILE A 285 55.80 -17.45 -3.46
CA ILE A 285 57.21 -17.27 -3.82
C ILE A 285 57.31 -16.37 -5.05
N ASN A 286 58.25 -15.42 -5.05
CA ASN A 286 58.44 -14.51 -6.17
C ASN A 286 59.54 -14.96 -7.14
N GLN A 287 59.62 -14.31 -8.31
CA GLN A 287 60.53 -14.70 -9.38
C GLN A 287 62.01 -14.54 -8.99
N ALA A 288 62.36 -13.55 -8.16
CA ALA A 288 63.72 -13.38 -7.66
C ALA A 288 64.16 -14.55 -6.76
N ALA A 289 63.30 -15.01 -5.85
CA ALA A 289 63.57 -16.18 -5.02
C ALA A 289 63.76 -17.45 -5.87
N CYS A 290 62.92 -17.66 -6.88
CA CYS A 290 63.08 -18.79 -7.81
C CYS A 290 64.43 -18.74 -8.56
N ARG A 291 64.91 -17.56 -8.96
CA ARG A 291 66.22 -17.39 -9.60
C ARG A 291 67.38 -17.67 -8.63
N LEU A 292 67.26 -17.24 -7.38
CA LEU A 292 68.27 -17.45 -6.34
C LEU A 292 68.38 -18.92 -5.92
N LEU A 293 67.26 -19.65 -5.89
CA LEU A 293 67.19 -21.07 -5.54
C LEU A 293 67.62 -22.04 -6.67
N ARG A 294 68.19 -21.51 -7.77
CA ARG A 294 68.85 -22.26 -8.86
C ARG A 294 68.15 -23.56 -9.28
N SER A 295 66.85 -23.51 -9.54
CA SER A 295 66.16 -24.65 -10.17
C SER A 295 66.67 -24.86 -11.61
N PRO A 296 66.92 -26.10 -12.05
CA PRO A 296 67.37 -26.37 -13.41
C PRO A 296 66.28 -26.01 -14.44
N GLU A 297 66.71 -25.32 -15.48
CA GLU A 297 65.96 -24.97 -16.69
C GLU A 297 65.37 -26.22 -17.34
N VAL A 298 64.04 -26.27 -17.52
CA VAL A 298 63.38 -27.27 -18.37
C VAL A 298 62.93 -26.58 -19.65
N PRO A 299 63.41 -26.99 -20.85
CA PRO A 299 62.96 -26.42 -22.12
C PRO A 299 61.54 -26.92 -22.45
N VAL A 300 60.63 -26.00 -22.79
CA VAL A 300 59.22 -26.30 -23.10
C VAL A 300 59.02 -26.51 -24.62
N PRO A 301 58.23 -27.50 -25.07
CA PRO A 301 57.86 -27.67 -26.48
C PRO A 301 56.87 -26.58 -26.95
N GLN A 302 57.12 -26.06 -28.15
CA GLN A 302 56.27 -25.09 -28.86
C GLN A 302 54.86 -25.62 -29.10
N LYS A 303 53.87 -25.17 -28.31
CA LYS A 303 52.44 -25.10 -28.74
C LYS A 303 51.54 -24.30 -27.78
N VAL A 304 51.95 -23.08 -27.37
CA VAL A 304 51.06 -22.08 -26.75
C VAL A 304 51.43 -20.65 -27.18
N ALA A 305 51.83 -20.49 -28.44
CA ALA A 305 52.34 -19.22 -28.98
C ALA A 305 51.27 -18.30 -29.61
N ALA A 306 49.98 -18.55 -29.43
CA ALA A 306 48.94 -17.68 -29.97
C ALA A 306 48.07 -17.12 -28.85
N MET A 307 48.01 -15.79 -28.79
CA MET A 307 47.30 -14.92 -27.87
C MET A 307 48.06 -14.55 -26.58
N THR A 308 48.13 -13.24 -26.36
CA THR A 308 48.92 -12.47 -25.38
C THR A 308 50.40 -12.37 -25.71
N GLY A 309 50.76 -11.20 -26.26
CA GLY A 309 52.12 -10.67 -26.19
C GLY A 309 52.51 -10.44 -24.73
N ASP A 310 53.79 -10.20 -24.54
CA ASP A 310 54.50 -9.94 -23.27
C ASP A 310 55.10 -11.18 -22.57
N ILE A 311 56.41 -11.26 -22.76
CA ILE A 311 57.59 -11.66 -21.95
C ILE A 311 57.40 -12.33 -20.55
N THR A 312 56.21 -12.42 -19.95
CA THR A 312 56.00 -12.90 -18.56
C THR A 312 55.74 -14.40 -18.38
N LYS A 313 55.56 -15.20 -19.44
CA LYS A 313 55.15 -16.61 -19.30
C LYS A 313 56.23 -17.57 -18.75
N SER A 314 57.52 -17.29 -18.93
CA SER A 314 58.60 -18.14 -18.37
C SER A 314 58.79 -17.98 -16.85
N GLY A 315 58.38 -16.84 -16.27
CA GLY A 315 58.49 -16.60 -14.83
C GLY A 315 57.41 -17.32 -14.00
N LEU A 316 56.17 -17.36 -14.52
CA LEU A 316 55.01 -17.89 -13.82
C LEU A 316 55.02 -19.42 -13.65
N LEU A 317 55.59 -20.18 -14.60
CA LEU A 317 55.65 -21.65 -14.51
C LEU A 317 56.57 -22.14 -13.37
N ASN A 318 57.65 -21.41 -13.07
CA ASN A 318 58.60 -21.79 -12.02
C ASN A 318 58.03 -21.59 -10.62
N ILE A 319 57.12 -20.63 -10.45
CA ILE A 319 56.48 -20.30 -9.17
C ILE A 319 55.52 -21.41 -8.74
N GLN A 320 54.77 -22.01 -9.67
CA GLN A 320 53.79 -23.06 -9.38
C GLN A 320 54.40 -24.35 -8.83
N ASN A 321 55.67 -24.63 -9.08
CA ASN A 321 56.34 -25.84 -8.59
C ASN A 321 56.65 -25.81 -7.08
N PHE A 322 56.65 -24.63 -6.46
CA PHE A 322 56.97 -24.43 -5.05
C PHE A 322 55.73 -24.21 -4.18
N VAL A 323 54.70 -23.53 -4.71
CA VAL A 323 53.46 -23.24 -3.96
C VAL A 323 52.76 -24.55 -3.54
N GLY A 324 52.51 -24.71 -2.23
CA GLY A 324 51.90 -25.89 -1.62
C GLY A 324 52.86 -26.98 -1.11
N ARG A 325 54.16 -26.90 -1.43
CA ARG A 325 55.18 -27.81 -0.88
C ARG A 325 55.71 -27.30 0.47
N ARG A 326 56.17 -28.21 1.34
CA ARG A 326 56.87 -27.79 2.58
C ARG A 326 58.18 -27.09 2.21
N VAL A 327 58.51 -26.04 2.95
CA VAL A 327 59.75 -25.28 2.78
C VAL A 327 60.97 -26.20 2.85
N ASP A 328 60.95 -27.15 3.79
CA ASP A 328 62.06 -28.09 4.07
C ASP A 328 62.35 -29.06 2.91
N ASP A 329 61.32 -29.46 2.16
CA ASP A 329 61.44 -30.37 1.01
C ASP A 329 61.88 -29.64 -0.27
N SER A 330 61.58 -28.35 -0.34
CA SER A 330 61.72 -27.55 -1.56
C SER A 330 63.03 -26.78 -1.62
N ILE A 331 63.63 -26.49 -0.46
CA ILE A 331 64.90 -25.79 -0.34
C ILE A 331 65.87 -26.72 0.40
N LYS A 332 66.93 -27.19 -0.28
CA LYS A 332 67.86 -28.15 0.33
C LYS A 332 68.54 -27.51 1.55
N ASN A 333 68.61 -28.26 2.65
CA ASN A 333 69.12 -27.81 3.95
C ASN A 333 70.55 -27.19 3.89
N SER A 334 71.37 -27.58 2.90
CA SER A 334 72.68 -26.97 2.62
C SER A 334 72.62 -25.56 2.03
N GLU A 335 71.60 -25.23 1.23
CA GLU A 335 71.40 -23.90 0.63
C GLU A 335 70.77 -22.94 1.63
N LEU A 336 69.80 -23.42 2.43
CA LEU A 336 69.22 -22.70 3.57
C LEU A 336 70.28 -22.41 4.65
N ARG A 337 71.09 -23.40 5.04
CA ARG A 337 72.23 -23.19 5.97
C ARG A 337 73.28 -22.25 5.41
N GLY A 338 73.59 -22.32 4.10
CA GLY A 338 74.56 -21.43 3.46
C GLY A 338 74.12 -19.96 3.47
N LEU A 339 72.82 -19.71 3.34
CA LEU A 339 72.23 -18.37 3.43
C LEU A 339 72.13 -17.87 4.88
N LEU A 340 71.82 -18.76 5.84
CA LEU A 340 71.70 -18.43 7.27
C LEU A 340 73.07 -18.23 7.97
N LEU A 341 74.10 -19.00 7.62
CA LEU A 341 75.42 -18.95 8.28
C LEU A 341 76.31 -17.81 7.79
N ARG A 342 76.16 -17.33 6.55
CA ARG A 342 76.94 -16.19 6.03
C ARG A 342 76.59 -14.84 6.66
N GLY A 343 75.40 -14.70 7.25
CA GLY A 343 74.98 -13.49 7.96
C GLY A 343 75.42 -13.42 9.43
N ALA A 344 75.93 -14.52 10.00
CA ALA A 344 76.22 -14.61 11.44
C ALA A 344 77.63 -14.12 11.83
N SER A 345 78.51 -13.77 10.88
CA SER A 345 79.91 -13.41 11.17
C SER A 345 80.20 -11.90 11.22
N SER A 346 79.20 -11.05 11.47
CA SER A 346 79.42 -9.62 11.73
C SER A 346 78.31 -8.98 12.56
N SER A 347 78.36 -9.17 13.88
CA SER A 347 78.03 -8.10 14.83
C SER A 347 78.40 -8.55 16.23
N ASP A 348 79.37 -7.83 16.79
CA ASP A 348 79.88 -8.02 18.14
C ASP A 348 78.86 -7.48 19.16
N GLY A 349 78.73 -8.22 20.27
CA GLY A 349 78.19 -7.85 21.58
C GLY A 349 77.05 -6.83 21.71
N ALA A 350 75.86 -7.31 22.11
CA ALA A 350 75.12 -6.78 23.26
C ALA A 350 73.93 -7.70 23.60
N THR A 351 73.84 -8.07 24.88
CA THR A 351 72.70 -8.72 25.52
C THR A 351 71.55 -7.74 25.68
N ASP A 352 70.33 -8.08 25.23
CA ASP A 352 69.11 -7.78 26.01
C ASP A 352 67.88 -8.58 25.54
N GLU A 353 67.02 -8.90 26.50
CA GLU A 353 65.75 -9.62 26.36
C GLU A 353 64.65 -8.72 25.79
N SER A 354 64.06 -9.09 24.64
CA SER A 354 62.65 -8.79 24.30
C SER A 354 62.24 -9.59 23.06
N ALA A 355 61.65 -10.77 23.28
CA ALA A 355 61.17 -11.65 22.23
C ALA A 355 59.68 -11.40 21.96
N ALA A 356 59.37 -10.61 20.93
CA ALA A 356 58.11 -10.68 20.19
C ALA A 356 58.23 -9.93 18.85
N GLY A 357 58.18 -10.66 17.73
CA GLY A 357 57.85 -10.09 16.42
C GLY A 357 59.00 -9.48 15.59
N VAL A 358 60.18 -10.09 15.55
CA VAL A 358 61.29 -9.59 14.72
C VAL A 358 61.19 -10.15 13.29
N VAL A 359 60.80 -9.30 12.34
CA VAL A 359 61.10 -9.48 10.91
C VAL A 359 62.62 -9.52 10.77
N ARG A 360 63.20 -10.64 10.31
CA ARG A 360 64.65 -10.73 10.06
C ARG A 360 64.94 -10.37 8.61
N GLU A 361 65.46 -9.17 8.40
CA GLU A 361 66.13 -8.80 7.17
C GLU A 361 67.48 -9.52 7.11
N LEU A 362 67.69 -10.38 6.11
CA LEU A 362 69.02 -10.91 5.81
C LEU A 362 69.61 -10.13 4.63
N PRO A 363 70.56 -9.21 4.85
CA PRO A 363 71.30 -8.61 3.74
C PRO A 363 72.18 -9.68 3.08
N LEU A 364 71.95 -9.97 1.79
CA LEU A 364 72.85 -10.76 0.97
C LEU A 364 73.81 -9.82 0.22
N HIS A 365 75.08 -9.80 0.63
CA HIS A 365 76.13 -9.21 -0.18
C HIS A 365 76.49 -10.19 -1.31
N VAL A 366 75.99 -9.92 -2.51
CA VAL A 366 76.37 -10.63 -3.74
C VAL A 366 77.38 -9.74 -4.46
N ASP A 367 78.61 -10.23 -4.62
CA ASP A 367 79.69 -9.50 -5.29
C ASP A 367 79.40 -9.40 -6.80
N ARG A 368 78.62 -8.39 -7.18
CA ARG A 368 78.41 -7.90 -8.54
C ARG A 368 78.32 -6.37 -8.50
N PRO A 369 78.84 -5.66 -9.52
CA PRO A 369 78.81 -4.21 -9.52
C PRO A 369 77.37 -3.72 -9.70
N GLY A 370 76.76 -3.28 -8.60
CA GLY A 370 75.47 -2.57 -8.58
C GLY A 370 74.34 -3.29 -7.85
N GLY A 371 74.33 -3.22 -6.51
CA GLY A 371 73.11 -3.38 -5.70
C GLY A 371 73.16 -4.51 -4.66
N THR A 372 73.03 -4.15 -3.38
CA THR A 372 72.77 -5.06 -2.27
C THR A 372 71.36 -5.65 -2.42
N VAL A 373 71.18 -6.96 -2.22
CA VAL A 373 69.88 -7.64 -2.30
C VAL A 373 69.51 -8.10 -0.90
N HIS A 374 68.38 -7.66 -0.35
CA HIS A 374 67.91 -8.17 0.95
C HIS A 374 67.00 -9.40 0.74
N LEU A 375 67.10 -10.39 1.63
CA LEU A 375 66.19 -11.53 1.70
C LEU A 375 65.33 -11.34 2.94
N LEU A 376 64.05 -11.00 2.74
CA LEU A 376 63.09 -10.84 3.83
C LEU A 376 62.39 -12.18 4.06
N ALA A 377 62.87 -12.92 5.05
CA ALA A 377 62.27 -14.18 5.50
C ALA A 377 61.54 -13.92 6.82
N ARG A 378 60.21 -14.01 6.81
CA ARG A 378 59.42 -14.03 8.06
C ARG A 378 59.26 -15.48 8.49
N ALA A 379 60.14 -15.94 9.37
CA ALA A 379 59.96 -17.20 10.10
C ALA A 379 59.06 -16.93 11.31
N SER A 380 57.74 -16.97 11.12
CA SER A 380 56.81 -17.10 12.23
C SER A 380 56.20 -18.51 12.17
N ASP A 381 56.51 -19.27 13.22
CA ASP A 381 55.92 -20.55 13.64
C ASP A 381 56.49 -21.84 13.00
N ILE A 382 57.81 -21.97 12.93
CA ILE A 382 58.45 -23.30 12.82
C ILE A 382 58.98 -23.68 14.20
N GLU A 383 58.17 -24.36 15.00
CA GLU A 383 58.66 -25.18 16.11
C GLU A 383 59.50 -26.31 15.49
N PHE A 384 60.81 -26.25 15.70
CA PHE A 384 61.68 -27.41 15.47
C PHE A 384 61.41 -28.41 16.58
N SER A 385 60.67 -29.47 16.26
CA SER A 385 60.65 -30.70 17.05
C SER A 385 61.97 -31.41 16.84
N ASP A 386 62.88 -31.34 17.81
CA ASP A 386 64.06 -32.21 17.89
C ASP A 386 63.61 -33.66 18.12
N THR A 387 63.64 -34.46 17.05
CA THR A 387 63.96 -35.90 17.07
C THR A 387 64.51 -36.36 15.73
#